data_AF-A0A3E1B5L5-F1
#
_entry.id   AF-A0A3E1B5L5-F1
#
_cell.length_a   1.000
_cell.length_b   1.000
_cell.length_c   1.000
_cell.angle_alpha   90.00
_cell.angle_beta   90.00
_cell.angle_gamma   90.00
#
_symmetry.space_group_name_H-M   'P 1'
#
loop_
_entity.id
_entity.type
_entity.pdbx_description
1 polymer ?
#
loop_
_entity_poly.entity_id
_entity_poly.type
_entity_poly.pdbx_seq_one_letter_code
_entity_poly.pdbx_strand_id
1 'polypeptide(L)'
;MSDRICLSGISEESWRAVIETLGAAGWSVRKGGGLDFSWAVLERGGIRIDMEYDAWQEGEMAFAQTDGSTIANDLPAQLILQLKLN
;
A
#
# COMPACT_ATOMS: atom_id res chain seq x y z
N MET A 1 -3.41 -3.59 -21.54
CA MET A 1 -3.92 -2.70 -20.49
C MET A 1 -3.85 -3.52 -19.23
N SER A 2 -2.90 -3.21 -18.34
CA SER A 2 -2.76 -3.99 -17.11
C SER A 2 -3.83 -3.53 -16.13
N ASP A 3 -4.72 -4.43 -15.73
CA ASP A 3 -5.73 -4.14 -14.72
C ASP A 3 -5.01 -3.81 -13.40
N ARG A 4 -5.20 -2.58 -12.92
CA ARG A 4 -4.64 -2.12 -11.63
C ARG A 4 -5.79 -1.98 -10.63
N ILE A 5 -5.52 -2.38 -9.41
CA ILE A 5 -6.35 -2.04 -8.26
C ILE A 5 -5.83 -0.70 -7.73
N CYS A 6 -6.74 0.26 -7.54
CA CYS A 6 -6.47 1.51 -6.86
C CYS A 6 -7.40 1.61 -5.66
N LEU A 7 -6.82 1.74 -4.47
CA LEU A 7 -7.52 2.00 -3.23
C LEU A 7 -7.26 3.45 -2.82
N SER A 8 -8.29 4.11 -2.31
CA SER A 8 -8.26 5.51 -1.88
C SER A 8 -9.00 5.65 -0.53
N GLY A 9 -8.77 6.77 0.17
CA GLY A 9 -9.39 7.01 1.48
C GLY A 9 -8.79 6.12 2.57
N ILE A 10 -7.51 5.78 2.45
CA ILE A 10 -6.78 5.00 3.45
C ILE A 10 -6.34 5.98 4.54
N SER A 11 -6.74 5.74 5.79
CA SER A 11 -6.29 6.59 6.90
C SER A 11 -4.76 6.60 7.02
N GLU A 12 -4.19 7.67 7.58
CA GLU A 12 -2.74 7.76 7.78
C GLU A 12 -2.19 6.55 8.56
N GLU A 13 -2.93 6.11 9.58
CA GLU A 13 -2.58 4.95 10.41
C GLU A 13 -2.52 3.68 9.57
N SER A 14 -3.56 3.37 8.80
CA SER A 14 -3.60 2.18 7.94
C SER A 14 -2.54 2.26 6.84
N TRP A 15 -2.32 3.45 6.26
CA TRP A 15 -1.31 3.69 5.23
C TRP A 15 0.10 3.39 5.75
N ARG A 16 0.44 3.91 6.94
CA ARG A 16 1.73 3.63 7.60
C ARG A 16 1.84 2.16 8.00
N ALA A 17 0.78 1.58 8.54
CA ALA A 17 0.76 0.19 8.98
C ALA A 17 0.98 -0.80 7.83
N VAL A 18 0.45 -0.52 6.63
CA VAL A 18 0.75 -1.30 5.42
C VAL A 18 2.25 -1.26 5.10
N ILE A 19 2.86 -0.07 5.11
CA ILE A 19 4.28 0.09 4.78
C ILE A 19 5.16 -0.65 5.78
N GLU A 20 4.86 -0.53 7.07
CA GLU A 20 5.60 -1.18 8.15
C GLU A 20 5.46 -2.70 8.09
N THR A 21 4.24 -3.20 7.88
CA THR A 21 3.98 -4.64 7.83
C THR A 21 4.65 -5.29 6.63
N LEU A 22 4.51 -4.70 5.44
CA LEU A 22 5.16 -5.23 4.24
C LEU A 22 6.69 -5.11 4.33
N GLY A 23 7.21 -4.03 4.90
CA GLY A 23 8.65 -3.92 5.19
C GLY A 23 9.14 -5.04 6.11
N ALA A 24 8.39 -5.36 7.18
CA ALA A 24 8.68 -6.48 8.06
C ALA A 24 8.56 -7.86 7.38
N ALA A 25 7.67 -7.99 6.38
CA ALA A 25 7.52 -9.16 5.53
C ALA A 25 8.58 -9.26 4.40
N GLY A 26 9.63 -8.44 4.46
CA GLY A 26 10.77 -8.50 3.54
C GLY A 26 10.59 -7.75 2.23
N TRP A 27 9.61 -6.86 2.12
CA TRP A 27 9.49 -5.96 0.97
C TRP A 27 10.56 -4.86 1.03
N SER A 28 11.10 -4.51 -0.13
CA SER A 28 11.97 -3.34 -0.25
C SER A 28 11.10 -2.09 -0.22
N VAL A 29 11.32 -1.23 0.78
CA VAL A 29 10.56 0.01 0.96
C VAL A 29 11.41 1.21 0.56
N ARG A 30 10.93 1.98 -0.41
CA ARG A 30 11.43 3.33 -0.72
C ARG A 30 10.36 4.32 -0.37
N LYS A 31 10.67 5.32 0.46
CA LYS A 31 9.70 6.33 0.88
C LYS A 31 10.32 7.71 0.91
N GLY A 32 9.48 8.72 0.80
CA GLY A 32 9.87 10.12 0.88
C GLY A 32 8.66 11.02 1.11
N GLY A 33 8.91 12.33 1.15
CA GLY A 33 7.88 13.33 1.40
C GLY A 33 8.06 14.10 2.70
N GLY A 34 7.01 14.79 3.14
CA GLY A 34 6.97 15.70 4.27
C GLY A 34 5.58 15.77 4.90
N LEU A 35 5.29 16.87 5.59
CA LEU A 35 4.07 17.04 6.40
C LEU A 35 2.77 16.94 5.59
N ASP A 36 2.72 17.58 4.43
CA ASP A 36 1.46 17.68 3.66
C ASP A 36 1.28 16.51 2.68
N PHE A 37 2.40 15.94 2.21
CA PHE A 37 2.41 14.86 1.24
C PHE A 37 3.54 13.88 1.53
N SER A 38 3.22 12.59 1.58
CA SER A 38 4.14 11.49 1.76
C SER A 38 3.90 10.42 0.70
N TRP A 39 4.95 9.69 0.33
CA TRP A 39 4.85 8.61 -0.64
C TRP A 39 5.72 7.43 -0.24
N ALA A 40 5.32 6.24 -0.69
CA ALA A 40 6.08 5.02 -0.56
C ALA A 40 5.92 4.13 -1.80
N VAL A 41 6.97 3.39 -2.10
CA VAL A 41 7.04 2.38 -3.14
C VAL A 41 7.54 1.11 -2.48
N LEU A 42 6.77 0.04 -2.58
CA LEU A 42 7.13 -1.27 -2.03
C LEU A 42 7.33 -2.26 -3.16
N GLU A 43 8.46 -2.96 -3.16
CA GLU A 43 8.82 -3.91 -4.21
C GLU A 43 9.28 -5.25 -3.63
N ARG A 44 8.79 -6.36 -4.19
CA ARG A 44 9.24 -7.71 -3.86
C ARG A 44 8.98 -8.68 -5.00
N GLY A 45 10.01 -9.39 -5.45
CA GLY A 45 9.84 -10.45 -6.46
C GLY A 45 9.22 -10.02 -7.78
N GLY A 46 9.41 -8.76 -8.20
CA GLY A 46 8.80 -8.19 -9.40
C GLY A 46 7.43 -7.55 -9.20
N ILE A 47 6.83 -7.68 -8.01
CA ILE A 47 5.61 -6.97 -7.62
C ILE A 47 5.99 -5.57 -7.16
N ARG A 48 5.15 -4.59 -7.52
CA ARG A 48 5.28 -3.19 -7.11
C ARG A 48 3.95 -2.66 -6.60
N ILE A 49 4.02 -2.00 -5.45
CA ILE A 49 2.94 -1.22 -4.86
C ILE A 49 3.39 0.24 -4.83
N ASP A 50 2.60 1.12 -5.44
CA ASP A 50 2.75 2.56 -5.30
C ASP A 50 1.77 3.05 -4.22
N MET A 51 2.25 3.86 -3.29
CA MET A 51 1.45 4.40 -2.19
C MET A 51 1.70 5.89 -2.05
N GLU A 52 0.64 6.66 -1.89
CA GLU A 52 0.69 8.11 -1.68
C GLU A 52 -0.19 8.46 -0.50
N TYR A 53 0.16 9.51 0.22
CA TYR A 53 -0.64 10.06 1.31
C TYR A 53 -0.61 11.57 1.20
N ASP A 54 -1.78 12.18 1.10
CA ASP A 54 -1.97 13.61 1.12
C ASP A 54 -2.88 13.97 2.29
N ALA A 55 -2.51 14.96 3.10
CA ALA A 55 -3.29 15.32 4.30
C ALA A 55 -4.75 15.76 3.98
N TRP A 56 -5.05 16.09 2.72
CA TRP A 56 -6.36 16.51 2.25
C TRP A 56 -7.11 15.43 1.47
N GLN A 57 -6.41 14.45 0.88
CA GLN A 57 -7.02 13.37 0.09
C GLN A 57 -6.87 11.99 0.75
N GLU A 58 -6.26 11.94 1.93
CA GLU A 58 -5.88 10.72 2.65
C GLU A 58 -4.90 9.86 1.85
N GLY A 59 -4.81 8.57 2.19
CA GLY A 59 -3.91 7.61 1.58
C GLY A 59 -4.50 6.92 0.36
N GLU A 60 -3.62 6.67 -0.61
CA GLU A 60 -3.85 5.85 -1.78
C GLU A 60 -2.85 4.69 -1.87
N MET A 61 -3.29 3.61 -2.51
CA MET A 61 -2.48 2.43 -2.77
C MET A 61 -2.85 1.84 -4.13
N ALA A 62 -1.86 1.63 -5.00
CA ALA A 62 -2.06 1.09 -6.34
C ALA A 62 -1.09 -0.04 -6.68
N PHE A 63 -1.61 -1.14 -7.23
CA PHE A 63 -0.82 -2.32 -7.62
C PHE A 63 -1.55 -3.11 -8.72
N ALA A 64 -0.88 -4.08 -9.36
CA ALA A 64 -1.50 -4.89 -10.40
C ALA A 64 -2.50 -5.87 -9.80
N GLN A 65 -3.66 -6.04 -10.44
CA GLN A 65 -4.73 -6.92 -9.94
C GLN A 65 -4.26 -8.36 -9.73
N THR A 66 -3.35 -8.85 -10.58
CA THR A 66 -2.75 -10.19 -10.50
C THR A 66 -1.99 -10.43 -9.19
N ASP A 67 -1.52 -9.37 -8.56
CA ASP A 67 -0.62 -9.44 -7.40
C ASP A 67 -1.40 -9.29 -6.08
N GLY A 68 -2.70 -9.01 -6.14
CA GLY A 68 -3.53 -8.72 -4.97
C GLY A 68 -3.56 -9.84 -3.93
N SER A 69 -3.57 -11.09 -4.37
CA SER A 69 -3.54 -12.25 -3.45
C SER A 69 -2.20 -12.36 -2.71
N THR A 70 -1.08 -12.11 -3.39
CA THR A 70 0.25 -12.11 -2.76
C THR A 70 0.36 -10.98 -1.73
N ILE A 71 -0.13 -9.79 -2.08
CA ILE A 71 -0.11 -8.63 -1.19
C ILE A 71 -1.02 -8.87 0.03
N ALA A 72 -2.23 -9.37 -0.18
CA ALA A 72 -3.16 -9.68 0.90
C ALA A 72 -2.59 -10.73 1.87
N ASN A 73 -1.87 -11.75 1.38
CA ASN A 73 -1.26 -12.78 2.24
C ASN A 73 -0.17 -12.25 3.19
N ASP A 74 0.49 -11.14 2.84
CA ASP A 74 1.48 -10.51 3.73
C ASP A 74 0.87 -9.48 4.69
N LEU A 75 -0.42 -9.16 4.53
CA LEU A 75 -1.11 -8.18 5.36
C LEU A 75 -1.90 -8.85 6.49
N PRO A 76 -1.99 -8.22 7.67
CA PRO A 76 -2.87 -8.66 8.74
C PRO A 76 -4.33 -8.58 8.29
N ALA A 77 -5.16 -9.55 8.70
CA ALA A 77 -6.58 -9.60 8.33
C ALA A 77 -7.35 -8.30 8.62
N GLN A 78 -6.99 -7.58 9.69
CA GLN A 78 -7.59 -6.28 10.01
C GLN A 78 -7.30 -5.22 8.93
N LEU A 79 -6.08 -5.16 8.40
CA LEU A 79 -5.72 -4.24 7.34
C LEU A 79 -6.39 -4.63 6.02
N ILE A 80 -6.49 -5.93 5.71
CA ILE A 80 -7.22 -6.42 4.53
C ILE A 80 -8.68 -5.94 4.54
N LEU A 81 -9.35 -6.04 5.69
CA LEU A 81 -10.74 -5.58 5.87
C LEU A 81 -10.85 -4.05 5.73
N GLN A 82 -9.93 -3.29 6.31
CA GLN A 82 -9.92 -1.82 6.21
C GLN A 82 -9.69 -1.35 4.76
N LEU A 83 -8.80 -2.03 4.04
CA LEU A 83 -8.47 -1.76 2.64
C LEU A 83 -9.52 -2.32 1.66
N LYS A 84 -10.49 -3.10 2.14
CA LYS A 84 -11.53 -3.77 1.33
C LYS A 84 -10.92 -4.62 0.20
N LEU A 85 -9.80 -5.26 0.49
CA LEU A 85 -9.16 -6.21 -0.41
C LEU A 85 -9.97 -7.52 -0.38
N ASN A 86 -10.56 -7.89 -1.52
CA ASN A 86 -11.35 -9.12 -1.70
C ASN A 86 -10.57 -10.15 -2.52
#